data_AF-A0A9E0Q278-F1
#
_entry.id   AF-A0A9E0Q278-F1
#
_cell.length_a   1.000
_cell.length_b   1.000
_cell.length_c   1.000
_cell.angle_alpha   90.00
_cell.angle_beta   90.00
_cell.angle_gamma   90.00
#
_symmetry.space_group_name_H-M   'P 1'
#
loop_
_entity.id
_entity.type
_entity.pdbx_description
1 polymer ?
#
loop_
_entity_poly.entity_id
_entity_poly.type
_entity_poly.pdbx_seq_one_letter_code
_entity_poly.pdbx_strand_id
1 'polypeptide(L)'
;MYRVGFPGWKIAARAGFPLHLRVAVHHDPEVDVYWATSTDLRGLVVEAKTMDALVNEVQCGIDTLLEDMFPSSAPIQPVTDLRIDRSVCAA
;
A
#
# COMPACT_ATOMS: atom_id res chain seq x y z
N MET A 1 6.72 5.70 14.01
CA MET A 1 6.03 5.16 12.82
C MET A 1 4.58 4.90 13.21
N TYR A 2 3.63 5.63 12.63
CA TYR A 2 2.19 5.41 12.88
C TYR A 2 1.64 4.42 11.85
N ARG A 3 0.91 3.40 12.33
CA ARG A 3 0.19 2.48 11.43
C ARG A 3 -1.03 3.17 10.85
N VAL A 4 -1.18 3.08 9.54
CA VAL A 4 -2.42 3.43 8.84
C VAL A 4 -3.52 2.49 9.34
N GLY A 5 -4.69 3.04 9.72
CA GLY A 5 -5.80 2.27 10.32
C GLY A 5 -6.08 2.54 11.82
N PHE A 6 -5.17 3.19 12.55
CA PHE A 6 -5.40 3.58 13.95
C PHE A 6 -6.07 4.96 14.07
N PRO A 7 -7.08 5.18 14.94
CA PRO A 7 -7.74 6.50 15.06
C PRO A 7 -6.72 7.63 15.22
N GLY A 8 -6.78 8.64 14.35
CA GLY A 8 -5.84 9.77 14.31
C GLY A 8 -4.71 9.66 13.27
N TRP A 9 -4.56 8.53 12.57
CA TRP A 9 -3.52 8.37 11.53
C TRP A 9 -3.62 9.41 10.40
N LYS A 10 -4.85 9.83 10.05
CA LYS A 10 -5.09 10.88 9.04
C LYS A 10 -4.52 12.24 9.46
N ILE A 11 -4.54 12.54 10.76
CA ILE A 11 -3.99 13.78 11.30
C ILE A 11 -2.46 13.70 11.27
N ALA A 12 -1.89 12.56 11.65
CA ALA A 12 -0.45 12.32 11.54
C ALA A 12 0.04 12.44 10.09
N ALA A 13 -0.71 11.89 9.12
CA ALA A 13 -0.45 12.02 7.69
C ALA A 13 -0.39 13.49 7.25
N ARG A 14 -1.41 14.28 7.64
CA ARG A 14 -1.48 15.72 7.36
C ARG A 14 -0.39 16.52 8.06
N ALA A 15 0.09 16.05 9.21
CA ALA A 15 1.20 16.66 9.93
C ALA A 15 2.59 16.28 9.37
N GLY A 16 2.65 15.50 8.27
CA GLY A 16 3.89 15.13 7.61
C GLY A 16 4.65 13.99 8.29
N PHE A 17 4.01 13.24 9.19
CA PHE A 17 4.66 12.08 9.80
C PHE A 17 4.75 10.91 8.82
N PRO A 18 5.87 10.18 8.79
CA PRO A 18 6.01 8.98 7.99
C PRO A 18 5.03 7.91 8.46
N LEU A 19 4.14 7.54 7.54
CA LEU A 19 3.17 6.47 7.72
C LEU A 19 3.80 5.13 7.35
N HIS A 20 3.37 4.09 8.05
CA HIS A 20 3.76 2.71 7.74
C HIS A 20 2.55 1.95 7.22
N LEU A 21 2.71 1.32 6.05
CA LEU A 21 1.64 0.68 5.28
C LEU A 21 2.09 -0.73 4.89
N ARG A 22 1.27 -1.73 5.19
CA ARG A 22 1.53 -3.12 4.83
C ARG A 22 0.75 -3.49 3.59
N VAL A 23 1.47 -4.01 2.60
CA VAL A 23 0.90 -4.54 1.37
C VAL A 23 1.17 -6.04 1.35
N ALA A 24 0.10 -6.83 1.35
CA ALA A 24 0.14 -8.27 1.18
C ALA A 24 0.09 -8.55 -0.33
N VAL A 25 1.13 -9.20 -0.84
CA VAL A 25 1.20 -9.64 -2.23
C VAL A 25 0.90 -11.12 -2.27
N HIS A 26 -0.01 -11.49 -3.15
CA HIS A 26 -0.44 -12.85 -3.41
C HIS A 26 -0.18 -13.15 -4.89
N HIS A 27 0.20 -14.38 -5.18
CA HIS A 27 0.41 -14.86 -6.53
C HIS A 27 -0.58 -15.97 -6.82
N ASP A 28 -1.32 -15.83 -7.91
CA ASP A 28 -2.21 -16.87 -8.41
C ASP A 28 -1.50 -17.65 -9.53
N PRO A 29 -1.09 -18.91 -9.28
CA PRO A 29 -0.41 -19.73 -10.27
C PRO A 29 -1.33 -20.24 -11.38
N GLU A 30 -2.66 -20.16 -11.22
CA GLU A 30 -3.60 -20.60 -12.27
C GLU A 30 -3.70 -19.58 -13.41
N VAL A 31 -3.54 -18.29 -13.08
CA VAL A 31 -3.70 -17.18 -14.02
C VAL A 31 -2.35 -16.48 -14.32
N ASP A 32 -1.29 -16.83 -13.59
CA ASP A 32 0.04 -16.19 -13.65
C ASP A 32 -0.04 -14.68 -13.41
N VAL A 33 -0.81 -14.31 -12.37
CA VAL A 33 -1.07 -12.92 -11.99
C VAL A 33 -0.74 -12.71 -10.52
N TYR A 34 -0.10 -11.59 -10.23
CA TYR A 34 0.13 -11.11 -8.88
C TYR A 34 -0.95 -10.10 -8.52
N TRP A 35 -1.48 -10.21 -7.31
CA TRP A 35 -2.40 -9.22 -6.76
C TRP A 35 -1.92 -8.76 -5.39
N ALA A 36 -2.10 -7.47 -5.14
CA ALA A 36 -1.69 -6.80 -3.92
C ALA A 36 -2.93 -6.25 -3.21
N THR A 37 -3.02 -6.48 -1.91
CA THR A 37 -4.02 -5.85 -1.04
C THR A 37 -3.38 -5.26 0.19
N SER A 38 -4.02 -4.26 0.77
CA SER A 38 -3.62 -3.72 2.07
C SER A 38 -4.77 -3.76 3.05
N THR A 39 -4.51 -4.24 4.26
CA THR A 39 -5.44 -4.13 5.40
C THR A 39 -5.50 -2.71 5.95
N ASP A 40 -4.46 -1.92 5.72
CA ASP A 40 -4.32 -0.58 6.27
C ASP A 40 -5.05 0.45 5.39
N LEU A 41 -4.98 0.32 4.06
CA LEU A 41 -5.75 1.11 3.10
C LEU A 41 -6.92 0.31 2.54
N ARG A 42 -8.11 0.49 3.13
CA ARG A 42 -9.36 -0.01 2.53
C ARG A 42 -9.54 0.61 1.14
N GLY A 43 -9.51 -0.23 0.11
CA GLY A 43 -9.67 0.19 -1.29
C GLY A 43 -8.41 0.00 -2.14
N LEU A 44 -7.25 -0.27 -1.54
CA LEU A 44 -6.05 -0.62 -2.30
C LEU A 44 -6.11 -2.09 -2.72
N VAL A 45 -6.58 -2.32 -3.95
CA VAL A 45 -6.55 -3.61 -4.65
C VAL A 45 -5.92 -3.38 -6.00
N VAL A 46 -4.81 -4.06 -6.27
CA VAL A 46 -4.03 -3.84 -7.48
C VAL A 46 -3.57 -5.18 -8.03
N GLU A 47 -3.66 -5.36 -9.35
CA GLU A 47 -3.28 -6.61 -10.02
C GLU A 47 -2.29 -6.33 -11.16
N ALA A 48 -1.29 -7.19 -11.30
CA ALA A 48 -0.30 -7.09 -12.36
C ALA A 48 0.31 -8.46 -12.70
N LYS A 49 0.75 -8.62 -13.95
CA LYS A 49 1.39 -9.86 -14.43
C LYS A 49 2.83 -10.04 -13.94
N THR A 50 3.48 -8.97 -13.52
CA THR A 50 4.87 -9.01 -13.06
C THR A 50 5.03 -8.27 -11.74
N MET A 51 5.98 -8.71 -10.92
CA MET A 51 6.25 -8.10 -9.62
C MET A 51 6.65 -6.62 -9.74
N ASP A 52 7.43 -6.26 -10.77
CA ASP A 52 7.86 -4.88 -11.00
C ASP A 52 6.68 -3.97 -11.37
N ALA A 53 5.80 -4.43 -12.27
CA ALA A 53 4.57 -3.73 -12.59
C ALA A 53 3.65 -3.62 -11.37
N LEU A 54 3.56 -4.68 -10.56
CA LEU A 54 2.77 -4.67 -9.33
C LEU A 54 3.24 -3.58 -8.36
N VAL A 55 4.55 -3.44 -8.16
CA VAL A 55 5.10 -2.41 -7.25
C VAL A 55 4.79 -1.00 -7.75
N ASN A 56 4.94 -0.75 -9.05
CA ASN A 56 4.59 0.54 -9.65
C ASN A 56 3.10 0.85 -9.50
N GLU A 57 2.24 -0.10 -9.82
CA GLU A 57 0.79 0.07 -9.72
C GLU A 57 0.35 0.24 -8.25
N VAL A 58 0.97 -0.46 -7.31
CA VAL A 58 0.74 -0.28 -5.88
C VAL A 58 1.14 1.12 -5.43
N GLN A 59 2.27 1.65 -5.89
CA GLN A 59 2.69 3.01 -5.58
C GLN A 59 1.70 4.03 -6.15
N CYS A 60 1.32 3.92 -7.43
CA CYS A 60 0.32 4.78 -8.06
C CYS A 60 -1.04 4.73 -7.36
N GLY A 61 -1.49 3.53 -6.95
CA GLY A 61 -2.74 3.34 -6.22
C GLY A 61 -2.69 3.96 -4.82
N ILE A 62 -1.56 3.85 -4.13
CA ILE A 62 -1.35 4.51 -2.83
C ILE A 62 -1.38 6.03 -2.99
N ASP A 63 -0.65 6.60 -3.95
CA ASP A 63 -0.65 8.05 -4.20
C ASP A 63 -2.06 8.55 -4.53
N THR A 64 -2.77 7.89 -5.44
CA THR A 64 -4.14 8.26 -5.82
C THR A 64 -5.11 8.22 -4.64
N LEU A 65 -5.06 7.16 -3.83
CA LEU A 65 -5.89 7.03 -2.62
C LEU A 65 -5.54 8.10 -1.58
N LEU A 66 -4.26 8.42 -1.41
CA LEU A 66 -3.81 9.47 -0.51
C LEU A 66 -4.26 10.86 -1.00
N GLU A 67 -4.16 11.14 -2.30
CA GLU A 67 -4.63 12.38 -2.91
C GLU A 67 -6.14 12.57 -2.73
N ASP A 68 -6.94 11.52 -2.96
CA ASP A 68 -8.39 11.56 -2.75
C ASP A 68 -8.77 11.82 -1.28
N MET A 69 -8.01 11.23 -0.35
CA MET A 69 -8.22 11.46 1.09
C MET A 69 -7.70 12.82 1.58
N PHE A 70 -6.69 13.39 0.91
CA PHE A 70 -5.99 14.62 1.32
C PHE A 70 -5.81 15.59 0.15
N PRO A 71 -6.90 16.16 -0.41
CA PRO A 71 -6.85 17.04 -1.59
C PRO A 71 -6.16 18.40 -1.35
N SER A 72 -5.67 18.68 -0.13
CA SER A 72 -5.09 19.97 0.24
C SER A 72 -3.72 19.83 0.89
N SER A 73 -2.71 20.01 0.05
CA SER A 73 -1.35 20.52 0.31
C SER A 73 -0.67 20.10 1.62
N ALA A 74 0.04 18.97 1.56
CA ALA A 74 1.34 18.81 2.19
C ALA A 74 2.10 17.72 1.40
N PRO A 75 3.42 17.84 1.20
CA PRO A 75 4.20 16.75 0.63
C PRO A 75 4.20 15.60 1.64
N ILE A 76 3.25 14.67 1.48
CA ILE A 76 3.24 13.41 2.22
C ILE A 76 4.45 12.66 1.68
N GLN A 77 5.44 12.38 2.53
CA GLN A 77 6.53 11.48 2.19
C GLN A 77 6.12 10.09 2.71
N PRO A 78 5.45 9.24 1.89
CA PRO A 78 5.17 7.88 2.32
C PRO A 78 6.51 7.13 2.37
N VAL A 79 6.98 6.88 3.60
CA VAL A 79 8.05 5.90 3.81
C VAL A 79 7.42 4.52 3.67
N THR A 80 7.36 4.04 2.43
CA THR A 80 6.88 2.71 2.09
C THR A 80 7.96 1.70 2.44
N ASP A 81 7.99 1.25 3.71
CA ASP A 81 8.71 0.03 4.08
C ASP A 81 7.92 -1.16 3.52
N LEU A 82 8.16 -1.46 2.25
CA LEU A 82 7.55 -2.59 1.53
C LEU A 82 8.13 -3.91 2.07
N ARG A 83 7.61 -4.38 3.20
CA ARG A 83 7.89 -5.73 3.69
C ARG A 83 7.06 -6.74 2.92
N ILE A 84 7.66 -7.33 1.88
CA ILE A 84 7.14 -8.52 1.22
C ILE A 84 7.25 -9.67 2.21
N ASP A 85 6.16 -9.98 2.90
CA ASP A 85 6.07 -11.15 3.76
C ASP A 85 5.98 -12.40 2.89
N ARG A 86 7.12 -13.10 2.71
CA ARG A 86 7.22 -14.33 1.91
C ARG A 86 6.65 -15.56 2.63
N SER A 87 5.82 -15.41 3.67
CA SER A 87 5.39 -16.53 4.50
C SER A 87 4.32 -17.45 3.89
N VAL A 88 3.85 -17.22 2.66
CA VAL A 88 2.73 -18.00 2.07
C VAL A 88 3.16 -18.97 0.96
N CYS A 89 4.45 -19.32 0.85
CA CYS A 89 4.93 -20.39 -0.04
C CYS A 89 5.23 -21.73 0.66
N ALA A 90 4.68 -22.00 1.85
CA ALA A 90 4.85 -23.29 2.52
C ALA A 90 3.54 -23.82 3.11
N ALA A 91 2.77 -24.53 2.28
CA ALA A 91 2.19 -25.86 2.57
C ALA A 91 1.29 -26.30 1.41
#